data_AF-A0A2D9F2X7-F1
#
_entry.id   AF-A0A2D9F2X7-F1
#
_cell.length_a   1.000
_cell.length_b   1.000
_cell.length_c   1.000
_cell.angle_alpha   90.00
_cell.angle_beta   90.00
_cell.angle_gamma   90.00
#
_symmetry.space_group_name_H-M   'P 1'
#
loop_
_entity.id
_entity.type
_entity.pdbx_description
1 polymer ?
#
loop_
_entity_poly.entity_id
_entity_poly.type
_entity_poly.pdbx_seq_one_letter_code
_entity_poly.pdbx_strand_id
1 'polypeptide(L)'
;MFTPLSPFQFSVSDLGRLGDSVGPAERNRPDDVAKIETALDRLGYFTVDRNQGPSGVYHSELKDSMIEYQAARKLARDGIANPDGPTVAAMSNDIAKAPAKRRREDRKKIEDRGKANRAKTNQLFQDIGSGVIDYFQGLADSLKSDVERRAKASQGGSLLGRGGGSPRGHYNPKTGRYDEIYE
;
A
#
# COMPACT_ATOMS: atom_id res chain seq x y z
N MET A 1 -9.72 27.69 -33.53
CA MET A 1 -10.02 26.25 -33.69
C MET A 1 -8.83 25.46 -33.15
N PHE A 2 -8.96 24.88 -31.95
CA PHE A 2 -7.98 23.92 -31.43
C PHE A 2 -8.33 22.55 -32.01
N THR A 3 -7.47 21.99 -32.86
CA THR A 3 -7.55 20.56 -33.20
C THR A 3 -7.21 19.78 -31.93
N PRO A 4 -8.11 18.96 -31.37
CA PRO A 4 -7.74 18.08 -30.27
C PRO A 4 -6.63 17.15 -30.79
N LEU A 5 -5.50 17.13 -30.07
CA LEU A 5 -4.43 16.15 -30.27
C LEU A 5 -5.06 14.76 -30.32
N SER A 6 -4.89 14.09 -31.46
CA SER A 6 -5.40 12.74 -31.69
C SER A 6 -5.02 11.86 -30.50
N PRO A 7 -5.97 11.18 -29.84
CA PRO A 7 -5.63 10.20 -28.82
C PRO A 7 -4.83 9.12 -29.54
N PHE A 8 -3.56 8.97 -29.15
CA PHE A 8 -2.60 7.98 -29.67
C PHE A 8 -3.31 6.77 -30.29
N GLN A 9 -3.39 6.73 -31.61
CA GLN A 9 -3.97 5.61 -32.34
C GLN A 9 -2.98 4.45 -32.32
N PHE A 10 -2.83 3.82 -31.16
CA PHE A 10 -2.11 2.56 -31.06
C PHE A 10 -2.87 1.51 -31.89
N SER A 11 -2.24 0.99 -32.94
CA SER A 11 -2.76 -0.09 -33.76
C SER A 11 -2.25 -1.44 -33.24
N VAL A 12 -3.04 -2.50 -33.44
CA VAL A 12 -2.60 -3.89 -33.18
C VAL A 12 -1.31 -4.21 -33.96
N SER A 13 -1.14 -3.60 -35.12
CA SER A 13 0.06 -3.71 -35.95
C SER A 13 1.33 -3.16 -35.29
N ASP A 14 1.21 -2.26 -34.31
CA ASP A 14 2.36 -1.66 -33.64
C ASP A 14 2.97 -2.61 -32.60
N LEU A 15 2.17 -3.54 -32.06
CA LEU A 15 2.64 -4.53 -31.09
C LEU A 15 3.57 -5.56 -31.74
N GLY A 16 3.29 -5.97 -32.98
CA GLY A 16 4.18 -6.85 -33.76
C GLY A 16 5.44 -6.14 -34.27
N ARG A 17 5.64 -4.87 -33.93
CA ARG A 17 6.80 -4.05 -34.34
C ARG A 17 7.52 -3.51 -33.11
N LEU A 18 7.69 -4.34 -32.08
CA LEU A 18 8.62 -4.02 -31.00
C LEU A 18 10.03 -3.88 -31.59
N GLY A 19 10.71 -2.79 -31.25
CA GLY A 19 12.09 -2.58 -31.66
C GLY A 19 13.06 -3.45 -30.87
N ASP A 20 12.76 -3.72 -29.60
CA ASP A 20 13.50 -4.59 -28.70
C ASP A 20 12.58 -5.27 -27.67
N SER A 21 13.13 -6.24 -26.93
CA SER A 21 12.43 -6.91 -25.84
C SER A 21 12.13 -5.98 -24.66
N VAL A 22 11.01 -6.26 -23.99
CA VAL A 22 10.53 -5.55 -22.80
C VAL A 22 10.42 -6.55 -21.64
N GLY A 23 11.07 -6.26 -20.50
CA GLY A 23 11.15 -7.17 -19.37
C GLY A 23 12.18 -6.76 -18.31
N PRO A 24 12.27 -7.47 -17.16
CA PRO A 24 13.06 -7.04 -16.00
C PRO A 24 14.56 -6.83 -16.23
N ALA A 25 15.13 -7.48 -17.24
CA ALA A 25 16.54 -7.40 -17.61
C ALA A 25 16.75 -7.04 -19.08
N GLU A 26 15.69 -6.56 -19.75
CA GLU A 26 15.70 -6.25 -21.17
C GLU A 26 16.03 -4.79 -21.45
N ARG A 27 16.22 -4.46 -22.73
CA ARG A 27 16.55 -3.09 -23.15
C ARG A 27 15.48 -2.06 -22.78
N ASN A 28 14.21 -2.48 -22.71
CA ASN A 28 13.08 -1.65 -22.27
C ASN A 28 13.05 -0.28 -22.96
N ARG A 29 13.06 -0.29 -24.30
CA ARG A 29 12.95 0.96 -25.05
C ARG A 29 11.65 1.68 -24.71
N PRO A 30 11.66 3.00 -24.45
CA PRO A 30 10.46 3.70 -24.00
C PRO A 30 9.25 3.51 -24.91
N ASP A 31 9.47 3.56 -26.22
CA ASP A 31 8.40 3.34 -27.21
C ASP A 31 7.81 1.92 -27.13
N ASP A 32 8.64 0.91 -26.87
CA ASP A 32 8.20 -0.48 -26.80
C ASP A 32 7.48 -0.78 -25.48
N VAL A 33 7.98 -0.22 -24.39
CA VAL A 33 7.31 -0.25 -23.09
C VAL A 33 5.93 0.41 -23.19
N ALA A 34 5.83 1.58 -23.83
CA ALA A 34 4.57 2.29 -24.00
C ALA A 34 3.53 1.51 -24.82
N LYS A 35 3.99 0.75 -25.83
CA LYS A 35 3.12 -0.18 -26.59
C LYS A 35 2.59 -1.30 -25.69
N ILE A 36 3.44 -1.89 -24.85
CA ILE A 36 3.05 -2.96 -23.92
C ILE A 36 2.07 -2.44 -22.84
N GLU A 37 2.34 -1.29 -22.24
CA GLU A 37 1.44 -0.63 -21.29
C GLU A 37 0.05 -0.40 -21.93
N THR A 38 0.03 0.14 -23.15
CA THR A 38 -1.21 0.41 -23.88
C THR A 38 -1.97 -0.88 -24.22
N ALA A 39 -1.25 -1.94 -24.59
CA ALA A 39 -1.83 -3.24 -24.89
C ALA A 39 -2.46 -3.89 -23.64
N LEU A 40 -1.74 -3.87 -22.51
CA LEU A 40 -2.25 -4.37 -21.24
C LEU A 40 -3.41 -3.53 -20.71
N ASP A 41 -3.42 -2.20 -20.93
CA ASP A 41 -4.58 -1.34 -20.63
C ASP A 41 -5.80 -1.72 -21.46
N ARG A 42 -5.61 -2.03 -22.74
CA ARG A 42 -6.70 -2.50 -23.59
C ARG A 42 -7.23 -3.87 -23.18
N LEU A 43 -6.35 -4.73 -22.70
CA LEU A 43 -6.69 -6.09 -22.25
C LEU A 43 -7.21 -6.12 -20.80
N GLY A 44 -7.13 -5.00 -20.07
CA GLY A 44 -7.62 -4.84 -18.71
C GLY A 44 -6.69 -5.36 -17.61
N TYR A 45 -5.42 -5.60 -17.93
CA TYR A 45 -4.39 -6.06 -16.99
C TYR A 45 -3.56 -4.92 -16.41
N PHE A 46 -3.57 -3.75 -17.06
CA PHE A 46 -2.85 -2.56 -16.64
C PHE A 46 -3.75 -1.33 -16.74
N THR A 47 -3.38 -0.21 -16.12
CA THR A 47 -4.13 1.05 -16.28
C THR A 47 -3.16 2.17 -16.59
N VAL A 48 -3.29 2.72 -17.80
CA VAL A 48 -2.50 3.88 -18.22
C VAL A 48 -3.20 5.16 -17.76
N ASP A 49 -2.42 6.13 -17.26
CA ASP A 49 -2.94 7.46 -16.91
C ASP A 49 -3.53 8.11 -18.17
N ARG A 50 -4.82 8.50 -18.11
CA ARG A 50 -5.52 9.09 -19.26
C ARG A 50 -5.10 10.53 -19.58
N ASN A 51 -4.51 11.23 -18.60
CA ASN A 51 -4.04 12.60 -18.74
C ASN A 51 -2.58 12.65 -19.21
N GLN A 52 -1.76 11.69 -18.78
CA GLN A 52 -0.33 11.66 -19.05
C GLN A 52 0.06 10.67 -20.17
N GLY A 53 -0.76 9.65 -20.42
CA GLY A 53 -0.45 8.60 -21.37
C GLY A 53 0.47 7.51 -20.79
N PRO A 54 0.91 6.55 -21.63
CA PRO A 54 1.84 5.50 -21.21
C PRO A 54 3.18 6.13 -20.79
N SER A 55 3.76 5.60 -19.71
CA SER A 55 4.99 6.15 -19.14
C SER A 55 6.21 5.83 -19.98
N GLY A 56 6.19 4.70 -20.68
CA GLY A 56 7.36 4.16 -21.37
C GLY A 56 8.47 3.70 -20.41
N VAL A 57 8.18 3.57 -19.11
CA VAL A 57 9.16 3.14 -18.11
C VAL A 57 8.78 1.76 -17.60
N TYR A 58 9.74 0.82 -17.60
CA TYR A 58 9.49 -0.50 -17.07
C TYR A 58 9.53 -0.49 -15.54
N HIS A 59 8.37 -0.68 -14.89
CA HIS A 59 8.24 -0.68 -13.44
C HIS A 59 7.62 -1.99 -12.90
N SER A 60 7.62 -2.16 -11.57
CA SER A 60 7.14 -3.39 -10.93
C SER A 60 5.68 -3.71 -11.23
N GLU A 61 4.80 -2.71 -11.21
CA GLU A 61 3.38 -2.92 -11.55
C GLU A 61 3.20 -3.39 -13.01
N LEU A 62 3.96 -2.84 -13.97
CA LEU A 62 3.93 -3.32 -15.35
C LEU A 62 4.40 -4.78 -15.46
N LYS A 63 5.46 -5.14 -14.73
CA LYS A 63 5.94 -6.52 -14.64
C LYS A 63 4.85 -7.45 -14.12
N ASP A 64 4.20 -7.09 -13.02
CA ASP A 64 3.17 -7.92 -12.38
C ASP A 64 1.95 -8.10 -13.30
N SER A 65 1.51 -7.02 -13.97
CA SER A 65 0.47 -7.07 -15.00
C SER A 65 0.82 -7.97 -16.17
N MET A 66 2.08 -7.96 -16.63
CA MET A 66 2.53 -8.81 -17.71
C MET A 66 2.57 -10.29 -17.29
N ILE A 67 3.03 -10.58 -16.07
CA ILE A 67 3.00 -11.93 -15.49
C ILE A 67 1.56 -12.44 -15.35
N GLU A 68 0.62 -11.59 -14.91
CA GLU A 68 -0.79 -11.95 -14.79
C GLU A 68 -1.40 -12.27 -16.18
N TYR A 69 -1.11 -11.44 -17.18
CA TYR A 69 -1.52 -11.68 -18.55
C TYR A 69 -0.99 -13.02 -19.08
N GLN A 70 0.32 -13.26 -18.92
CA GLN A 70 0.96 -14.50 -19.33
C GLN A 70 0.34 -15.71 -18.63
N ALA A 71 0.05 -15.60 -17.33
CA ALA A 71 -0.62 -16.65 -16.56
C ALA A 71 -2.02 -16.95 -17.10
N ALA A 72 -2.81 -15.92 -17.42
CA ALA A 72 -4.15 -16.08 -18.00
C ALA A 72 -4.14 -16.75 -19.38
N ARG A 73 -3.04 -16.63 -20.12
CA ARG A 73 -2.82 -17.25 -21.44
C ARG A 73 -1.99 -18.52 -21.41
N LYS A 74 -1.64 -19.03 -20.22
CA LYS A 74 -0.82 -20.24 -20.04
C LYS A 74 0.55 -20.14 -20.74
N LEU A 75 1.12 -18.94 -20.76
CA LEU A 75 2.48 -18.67 -21.25
C LEU A 75 3.49 -18.76 -20.11
N ALA A 76 4.78 -18.65 -20.45
CA ALA A 76 5.85 -18.47 -19.47
C ALA A 76 5.59 -17.18 -18.67
N ARG A 77 5.64 -17.28 -17.33
CA ARG A 77 5.35 -16.18 -16.39
C ARG A 77 6.63 -15.42 -16.02
N ASP A 78 7.42 -15.11 -17.03
CA ASP A 78 8.73 -14.46 -16.89
C ASP A 78 8.64 -12.94 -16.85
N GLY A 79 7.50 -12.37 -17.24
CA GLY A 79 7.34 -10.93 -17.42
C GLY A 79 8.17 -10.40 -18.58
N ILE A 80 8.39 -11.20 -19.63
CA ILE A 80 9.15 -10.80 -20.82
C ILE A 80 8.25 -10.83 -22.07
N ALA A 81 8.30 -9.73 -22.82
CA ALA A 81 7.71 -9.58 -24.13
C ALA A 81 8.82 -9.39 -25.17
N ASN A 82 9.17 -10.48 -25.85
CA ASN A 82 10.09 -10.46 -26.98
C ASN A 82 9.37 -10.03 -28.26
N PRO A 83 10.04 -9.29 -29.17
CA PRO A 83 9.57 -9.11 -30.53
C PRO A 83 9.28 -10.48 -31.16
N ASP A 84 8.13 -10.60 -31.82
CA ASP A 84 7.64 -11.86 -32.43
C ASP A 84 7.50 -13.05 -31.47
N GLY A 85 7.60 -12.80 -30.16
CA GLY A 85 7.47 -13.80 -29.13
C GLY A 85 6.02 -14.21 -28.84
N PRO A 86 5.83 -15.29 -28.07
CA PRO A 86 4.50 -15.80 -27.76
C PRO A 86 3.64 -14.80 -26.98
N THR A 87 4.25 -14.00 -26.09
CA THR A 87 3.58 -12.94 -25.33
C THR A 87 2.95 -11.90 -26.26
N VAL A 88 3.74 -11.37 -27.21
CA VAL A 88 3.31 -10.33 -28.16
C VAL A 88 2.27 -10.88 -29.15
N ALA A 89 2.48 -12.09 -29.65
CA ALA A 89 1.53 -12.75 -30.54
C ALA A 89 0.17 -12.98 -29.87
N ALA A 90 0.16 -13.44 -28.61
CA ALA A 90 -1.06 -13.62 -27.83
C ALA A 90 -1.79 -12.29 -27.60
N MET A 91 -1.06 -11.24 -27.19
CA MET A 91 -1.65 -9.91 -26.95
C MET A 91 -2.29 -9.36 -28.22
N SER A 92 -1.59 -9.48 -29.36
CA SER A 92 -2.10 -9.02 -30.66
C SER A 92 -3.41 -9.72 -31.03
N ASN A 93 -3.47 -11.05 -30.86
CA ASN A 93 -4.65 -11.85 -31.13
C ASN A 93 -5.82 -11.48 -30.20
N ASP A 94 -5.54 -11.28 -28.92
CA ASP A 94 -6.57 -10.92 -27.94
C ASP A 94 -7.14 -9.53 -28.16
N ILE A 95 -6.30 -8.55 -28.50
CA ILE A 95 -6.76 -7.20 -28.83
C ILE A 95 -7.61 -7.23 -30.10
N ALA A 96 -7.23 -8.02 -31.10
CA ALA A 96 -8.03 -8.21 -32.32
C ALA A 96 -9.40 -8.87 -32.02
N LYS A 97 -9.45 -9.78 -31.03
CA LYS A 97 -10.66 -10.50 -30.62
C LYS A 97 -11.54 -9.76 -29.62
N ALA A 98 -11.02 -8.75 -28.92
CA ALA A 98 -11.78 -7.98 -27.95
C ALA A 98 -12.56 -6.85 -28.67
N PRO A 99 -13.87 -7.01 -28.96
CA PRO A 99 -14.64 -5.88 -29.44
C PRO A 99 -14.68 -4.82 -28.35
N ALA A 100 -14.52 -3.55 -28.74
CA ALA A 100 -14.49 -2.37 -27.88
C ALA A 100 -15.68 -2.24 -26.87
N LYS A 101 -16.68 -3.12 -26.95
CA LYS A 101 -17.87 -3.21 -26.09
C LYS A 101 -17.60 -3.73 -24.66
N ARG A 102 -16.59 -4.60 -24.44
CA ARG A 102 -16.29 -5.11 -23.08
C ARG A 102 -15.74 -4.03 -22.11
N ARG A 103 -15.24 -2.91 -22.66
CA ARG A 103 -14.67 -1.77 -21.91
C ARG A 103 -15.59 -1.11 -20.89
N ARG A 104 -16.92 -1.23 -21.00
CA ARG A 104 -17.84 -0.59 -20.05
C ARG A 104 -18.31 -1.53 -18.95
N GLU A 105 -18.58 -2.79 -19.28
CA GLU A 105 -19.11 -3.77 -18.33
C GLU A 105 -18.02 -4.33 -17.41
N ASP A 106 -16.86 -4.69 -17.95
CA ASP A 106 -15.76 -5.23 -17.15
C ASP A 106 -15.08 -4.15 -16.30
N ARG A 107 -14.99 -2.91 -16.82
CA ARG A 107 -14.47 -1.75 -16.07
C ARG A 107 -15.31 -1.43 -14.84
N LYS A 108 -16.65 -1.47 -14.98
CA LYS A 108 -17.55 -1.26 -13.84
C LYS A 108 -17.31 -2.33 -12.77
N LYS A 109 -17.15 -3.60 -13.18
CA LYS A 109 -16.89 -4.72 -12.27
C LYS A 109 -15.50 -4.70 -11.61
N ILE A 110 -14.50 -4.11 -12.24
CA ILE A 110 -13.15 -3.94 -11.67
C ILE A 110 -13.13 -2.73 -10.71
N GLU A 111 -13.75 -1.61 -11.07
CA GLU A 111 -13.93 -0.46 -10.17
C GLU A 111 -14.72 -0.85 -8.91
N ASP A 112 -15.77 -1.66 -9.06
CA ASP A 112 -16.56 -2.16 -7.93
C ASP A 112 -15.74 -3.10 -7.02
N ARG A 113 -14.87 -3.93 -7.59
CA ARG A 113 -13.94 -4.77 -6.81
C ARG A 113 -12.83 -3.95 -6.12
N GLY A 114 -12.29 -2.94 -6.80
CA GLY A 114 -11.29 -2.03 -6.22
C GLY A 114 -11.86 -1.20 -5.06
N LYS A 115 -13.10 -0.70 -5.19
CA LYS A 115 -13.81 -0.02 -4.10
C LYS A 115 -14.10 -0.94 -2.93
N ALA A 116 -14.52 -2.18 -3.19
CA ALA A 116 -14.76 -3.17 -2.13
C ALA A 116 -13.48 -3.49 -1.36
N ASN A 117 -12.35 -3.66 -2.04
CA ASN A 117 -11.07 -3.88 -1.39
C ASN A 117 -10.62 -2.65 -0.59
N ARG A 118 -10.74 -1.44 -1.15
CA ARG A 118 -10.39 -0.19 -0.45
C ARG A 118 -11.28 0.08 0.77
N ALA A 119 -12.56 -0.25 0.69
CA ALA A 119 -13.47 -0.18 1.83
C ALA A 119 -13.06 -1.18 2.93
N LYS A 120 -12.69 -2.41 2.54
CA LYS A 120 -12.22 -3.43 3.48
C LYS A 120 -10.88 -3.05 4.13
N THR A 121 -9.98 -2.40 3.39
CA THR A 121 -8.72 -1.85 3.94
C THR A 121 -9.00 -0.68 4.89
N ASN A 122 -9.89 0.25 4.55
CA ASN A 122 -10.26 1.36 5.44
C ASN A 122 -11.00 0.88 6.70
N GLN A 123 -11.84 -0.15 6.59
CA GLN A 123 -12.49 -0.79 7.73
C GLN A 123 -11.45 -1.37 8.70
N LEU A 124 -10.43 -2.06 8.15
CA LEU A 124 -9.33 -2.61 8.96
C LEU A 124 -8.54 -1.52 9.70
N PHE A 125 -8.32 -0.36 9.06
CA PHE A 125 -7.68 0.79 9.71
C PHE A 125 -8.57 1.47 10.78
N GLN A 126 -9.89 1.49 10.59
CA GLN A 126 -10.83 2.04 11.57
C GLN A 126 -10.99 1.14 12.81
N ASP A 127 -11.05 -0.18 12.60
CA ASP A 127 -11.16 -1.15 13.69
C ASP A 127 -9.89 -1.20 14.56
N ILE A 128 -8.70 -1.06 13.95
CA ILE A 128 -7.44 -0.95 14.69
C ILE A 128 -7.32 0.43 15.37
N GLY A 129 -7.78 1.50 14.73
CA GLY A 129 -7.75 2.87 15.28
C GLY A 129 -8.64 3.07 16.51
N SER A 130 -9.83 2.48 16.52
CA SER A 130 -10.76 2.54 17.67
C SER A 130 -10.14 1.97 18.93
N GLY A 131 -9.56 0.76 18.85
CA GLY A 131 -9.01 0.08 20.03
C GLY A 131 -7.84 0.82 20.68
N VAL A 132 -7.05 1.57 19.88
CA VAL A 132 -5.95 2.40 20.40
C VAL A 132 -6.49 3.67 21.05
N ILE A 133 -7.49 4.33 20.44
CA ILE A 133 -8.11 5.53 21.02
C ILE A 133 -8.82 5.21 22.34
N ASP A 134 -9.57 4.10 22.40
CA ASP A 134 -10.27 3.66 23.61
C ASP A 134 -9.31 3.36 24.77
N TYR A 135 -8.15 2.76 24.46
CA TYR A 135 -7.10 2.50 25.44
C TYR A 135 -6.50 3.79 26.03
N PHE A 136 -6.24 4.80 25.19
CA PHE A 136 -5.70 6.09 25.66
C PHE A 136 -6.74 6.93 26.42
N GLN A 137 -8.01 6.88 26.01
CA GLN A 137 -9.10 7.57 26.70
C GLN A 137 -9.31 6.99 28.12
N GLY A 138 -9.33 5.65 28.24
CA GLY A 138 -9.46 4.99 29.54
C GLY A 138 -8.30 5.28 30.50
N LEU A 139 -7.08 5.43 29.98
CA LEU A 139 -5.92 5.82 30.78
C LEU A 139 -6.05 7.27 31.31
N ALA A 140 -6.54 8.19 30.48
CA ALA A 140 -6.76 9.57 30.89
C ALA A 140 -7.84 9.71 31.98
N ASP A 141 -8.93 8.95 31.87
CA ASP A 141 -10.01 8.96 32.86
C ASP A 141 -9.57 8.36 34.20
N SER A 142 -8.76 7.29 34.17
CA SER A 142 -8.17 6.71 35.38
C SER A 142 -7.27 7.71 36.11
N LEU A 143 -6.40 8.43 35.38
CA LEU A 143 -5.51 9.43 35.96
C LEU A 143 -6.28 10.61 36.59
N LYS A 144 -7.36 11.06 35.93
CA LYS A 144 -8.20 12.15 36.45
C LYS A 144 -8.91 11.75 37.74
N SER A 145 -9.43 10.53 37.82
CA SER A 145 -10.09 10.01 39.01
C SER A 145 -9.15 9.91 40.23
N ASP A 146 -7.88 9.57 40.01
CA ASP A 146 -6.90 9.46 41.08
C ASP A 146 -6.44 10.82 41.61
N VAL A 147 -6.34 11.82 40.74
CA VAL A 147 -6.07 13.21 41.15
C VAL A 147 -7.21 13.75 42.01
N GLU A 148 -8.47 13.51 41.61
CA GLU A 148 -9.64 13.96 42.38
C GLU A 148 -9.76 13.24 43.73
N ARG A 149 -9.44 11.94 43.80
CA ARG A 149 -9.38 11.20 45.07
C ARG A 149 -8.31 11.76 46.01
N ARG A 150 -7.13 12.13 45.50
CA ARG A 150 -6.06 12.74 46.30
C ARG A 150 -6.42 14.16 46.77
N ALA A 151 -7.10 14.95 45.95
CA ALA A 151 -7.54 16.29 46.33
C ALA A 151 -8.60 16.27 47.46
N LYS A 152 -9.49 15.27 47.48
CA LYS A 152 -10.47 15.09 48.57
C LYS A 152 -9.84 14.56 49.86
N ALA A 153 -8.82 13.70 49.76
CA ALA A 153 -8.11 13.20 50.93
C ALA A 153 -7.30 14.29 51.67
N SER A 154 -6.86 15.36 50.97
CA SER A 154 -6.09 16.44 51.60
C SER A 154 -6.94 17.46 52.37
N GLN A 155 -8.28 17.42 52.28
CA GLN A 155 -9.17 18.34 53.00
C GLN A 155 -9.71 17.77 54.33
N GLY A 156 -9.40 16.51 54.68
CA GLY A 156 -10.09 15.78 55.75
C GLY A 156 -9.23 15.18 56.87
N GLY A 157 -8.08 15.76 57.22
CA GLY A 157 -7.25 15.16 58.28
C GLY A 157 -6.32 16.13 58.99
N SER A 158 -6.79 16.69 60.12
CA SER A 158 -5.95 17.33 61.12
C SER A 158 -5.98 16.49 62.41
N LEU A 159 -4.80 16.39 63.04
CA LEU A 159 -4.52 15.94 64.42
C LEU A 159 -4.37 14.42 64.67
N LEU A 160 -3.13 13.94 64.81
CA LEU A 160 -2.47 13.64 66.11
C LEU A 160 -1.13 12.94 65.88
N GLY A 161 -0.08 13.41 66.55
CA GLY A 161 1.28 12.91 66.38
C GLY A 161 1.62 11.65 67.18
N ARG A 162 2.74 11.01 66.82
CA ARG A 162 3.71 10.39 67.74
C ARG A 162 4.95 9.96 66.96
N GLY A 163 6.12 10.16 67.57
CA GLY A 163 7.42 9.92 66.96
C GLY A 163 7.76 8.46 66.66
N GLY A 164 8.75 8.30 65.78
CA GLY A 164 9.47 7.06 65.50
C GLY A 164 10.71 7.42 64.69
N GLY A 165 11.90 7.15 65.25
CA GLY A 165 13.19 7.58 64.73
C GLY A 165 13.49 7.06 63.32
N SER A 166 14.15 7.89 62.52
CA SER A 166 14.62 7.53 61.18
C SER A 166 15.90 6.69 61.28
N PRO A 167 15.95 5.46 60.76
CA PRO A 167 17.22 4.78 60.52
C PRO A 167 17.98 5.52 59.40
N ARG A 168 19.19 5.99 59.71
CA ARG A 168 20.11 6.60 58.74
C ARG A 168 20.77 5.49 57.92
N GLY A 169 20.17 5.11 56.80
CA GLY A 169 20.83 4.29 55.79
C GLY A 169 21.87 5.11 55.04
N HIS A 170 23.13 4.66 55.04
CA HIS A 170 24.19 5.28 54.23
C HIS A 170 24.18 4.67 52.82
N TYR A 171 24.05 5.52 51.81
CA TYR A 171 24.02 5.10 50.41
C TYR A 171 25.43 4.80 49.91
N ASN A 172 25.65 3.61 49.34
CA ASN A 172 26.91 3.26 48.71
C ASN A 172 26.83 3.50 47.18
N PRO A 173 27.48 4.55 46.64
CA PRO A 173 27.36 4.88 45.23
C PRO A 173 28.08 3.91 44.29
N LYS A 174 28.91 2.97 44.80
CA LYS A 174 29.61 2.00 43.95
C LYS A 174 28.75 0.79 43.58
N THR A 175 27.78 0.44 44.43
CA THR A 175 26.88 -0.71 44.20
C THR A 175 25.45 -0.29 43.84
N GLY A 176 25.09 0.98 44.08
CA GLY A 176 23.77 1.51 43.76
C GLY A 176 22.65 1.03 44.69
N ARG A 177 22.98 0.53 45.88
CA ARG A 177 22.03 0.04 46.87
C ARG A 177 22.31 0.63 48.26
N TYR A 178 21.25 0.68 49.08
CA TYR A 178 21.37 0.94 50.50
C TYR A 178 21.72 -0.38 51.20
N ASP A 179 22.87 -0.41 51.86
CA ASP A 179 23.24 -1.54 52.70
C ASP A 179 22.68 -1.27 54.11
N GLU A 180 21.80 -2.14 54.58
CA GLU A 180 21.31 -2.08 55.96
C GLU A 180 22.39 -2.65 56.88
N ILE A 181 23.05 -1.76 57.63
CA ILE A 181 23.95 -2.18 58.71
C ILE A 181 23.07 -2.39 59.94
N TYR A 182 22.81 -3.64 60.30
CA TYR A 182 22.43 -3.99 61.66
C TYR A 182 23.73 -4.16 62.46
N GLU A 183 23.84 -3.52 63.62
CA GLU A 183 24.86 -3.91 64.61
C GLU A 183 24.63 -5.35 65.08
#